data_AF-A0A1S3DLE4-F1
#
_entry.id   AF-A0A1S3DLE4-F1
#
_cell.length_a   1.000
_cell.length_b   1.000
_cell.length_c   1.000
_cell.angle_alpha   90.00
_cell.angle_beta   90.00
_cell.angle_gamma   90.00
#
_symmetry.space_group_name_H-M   'P 1'
#
loop_
_entity.id
_entity.type
_entity.pdbx_description
1 polymer ?
#
loop_
_entity_poly.entity_id
_entity_poly.type
_entity_poly.pdbx_seq_one_letter_code
_entity_poly.pdbx_strand_id
1 'polypeptide(L)'
;MSKSLKNFITIQDALNKHTARQLRLAFLLHAWHQTLDYSDNTMEMAVTYEKLLNEFFLNVKDHIRNLKFPATTVSSFEKWTQADLELSTRFIQTKNNVHAALCDNMDTRSALDSIRDCISQVNIYLRGTPNQLLLRDIGAYVTKILTVFGCIGDVKNIGFPLGGTGVESTNLEELVLPYLTILSEFRDNIRTEARLIKSTEILNQCDRLRDEVLPNVGVRLEDIEGKNGIYLFPLCYYPIRRSETVRCALDVLNTCAVLPRAQLLLCQQVELPEDTPIVGMNIVLSAAEGEIVSDPDVQRAALYLLITCIYAPLKNQLGPPPTPKTPTSTPSSRKSSQLALTPKPSSKSLDEQNVVTNCVRSNNGIMVLLNLMTIKTPITDADSIRGLACRALAGLATHETVRQIMSKF
;
A
#
# COMPACT_ATOMS: atom_id res chain seq x y z
N MET A 1 -18.85 7.57 22.01
CA MET A 1 -18.10 6.32 22.27
C MET A 1 -17.44 6.41 23.64
N SER A 2 -17.47 5.35 24.46
CA SER A 2 -16.85 5.33 25.79
C SER A 2 -16.26 3.96 26.11
N LYS A 3 -15.08 3.97 26.75
CA LYS A 3 -14.43 2.76 27.27
C LYS A 3 -15.28 2.07 28.35
N SER A 4 -15.99 2.84 29.17
CA SER A 4 -16.86 2.29 30.23
C SER A 4 -18.08 1.55 29.68
N LEU A 5 -18.60 1.97 28.53
CA LEU A 5 -19.74 1.36 27.85
C LEU A 5 -19.33 0.22 26.90
N LYS A 6 -18.04 -0.13 26.82
CA LYS A 6 -17.45 -1.08 25.85
C LYS A 6 -17.83 -0.80 24.38
N ASN A 7 -18.26 0.42 24.09
CA ASN A 7 -18.65 0.87 22.75
C ASN A 7 -17.64 1.91 22.27
N PHE A 8 -16.46 1.41 21.90
CA PHE A 8 -15.36 2.19 21.34
C PHE A 8 -14.67 1.39 20.22
N ILE A 9 -14.13 2.11 19.25
CA ILE A 9 -13.31 1.56 18.16
C ILE A 9 -11.94 2.23 18.27
N THR A 10 -10.86 1.46 18.13
CA THR A 10 -9.52 2.03 18.16
C THR A 10 -9.20 2.69 16.82
N ILE A 11 -8.25 3.64 16.82
CA ILE A 11 -7.81 4.27 15.56
C ILE A 11 -7.19 3.21 14.63
N GLN A 12 -6.48 2.22 15.18
CA GLN A 12 -5.93 1.10 14.41
C GLN A 12 -7.04 0.29 13.71
N ASP A 13 -8.10 -0.07 14.45
CA ASP A 13 -9.25 -0.79 13.88
C ASP A 13 -9.97 0.01 12.78
N ALA A 14 -10.11 1.32 12.98
CA ALA A 14 -10.73 2.21 12.00
C ALA A 14 -9.85 2.36 10.74
N LEU A 15 -8.53 2.43 10.91
CA LEU A 15 -7.56 2.54 9.81
C LEU A 15 -7.44 1.26 8.98
N ASN A 16 -7.84 0.11 9.52
CA ASN A 16 -7.94 -1.13 8.75
C ASN A 16 -9.05 -1.07 7.67
N LYS A 17 -10.08 -0.22 7.87
CA LYS A 17 -11.21 -0.07 6.94
C LYS A 17 -11.13 1.20 6.08
N HIS A 18 -10.60 2.29 6.62
CA HIS A 18 -10.61 3.60 5.99
C HIS A 18 -9.25 4.28 6.09
N THR A 19 -8.94 5.16 5.15
CA THR A 19 -7.68 5.91 5.21
C THR A 19 -7.71 6.96 6.33
N ALA A 20 -6.54 7.36 6.83
CA ALA A 20 -6.42 8.45 7.80
C ALA A 20 -7.08 9.74 7.29
N ARG A 21 -7.00 9.97 5.97
CA ARG A 21 -7.63 11.11 5.30
C ARG A 21 -9.16 11.02 5.32
N GLN A 22 -9.73 9.84 5.06
CA GLN A 22 -11.18 9.63 5.10
C GLN A 22 -11.74 9.86 6.49
N LEU A 23 -11.07 9.33 7.52
CA LEU A 23 -11.47 9.58 8.91
C LEU A 23 -11.40 11.07 9.25
N ARG A 24 -10.34 11.76 8.79
CA ARG A 24 -10.20 13.20 9.00
C ARG A 24 -11.28 14.01 8.30
N LEU A 25 -11.60 13.69 7.04
CA LEU A 25 -12.70 14.30 6.31
C LEU A 25 -14.04 14.03 6.97
N ALA A 26 -14.26 12.83 7.52
CA ALA A 26 -15.48 12.52 8.26
C ALA A 26 -15.66 13.46 9.46
N PHE A 27 -14.60 13.76 10.22
CA PHE A 27 -14.68 14.73 11.31
C PHE A 27 -14.93 16.17 10.82
N LEU A 28 -14.28 16.58 9.73
CA LEU A 28 -14.43 17.95 9.20
C LEU A 28 -15.81 18.23 8.61
N LEU A 29 -16.46 17.19 8.06
CA LEU A 29 -17.82 17.26 7.49
C LEU A 29 -18.91 17.31 8.57
N HIS A 30 -18.55 17.29 9.85
CA HIS A 30 -19.47 17.41 10.97
C HIS A 30 -19.07 18.57 11.86
N ALA A 31 -20.05 19.25 12.44
CA ALA A 31 -19.80 20.37 13.32
C ALA A 31 -19.14 19.87 14.62
N TRP A 32 -18.04 20.49 15.03
CA TRP A 32 -17.24 20.04 16.18
C TRP A 32 -18.02 20.01 17.50
N HIS A 33 -19.04 20.86 17.64
CA HIS A 33 -19.87 20.99 18.82
C HIS A 33 -21.07 20.01 18.87
N GLN A 34 -21.31 19.26 17.79
CA GLN A 34 -22.42 18.32 17.67
C GLN A 34 -21.98 16.88 17.93
N THR A 35 -22.92 16.02 18.33
CA THR A 35 -22.66 14.59 18.47
C THR A 35 -22.45 13.94 17.10
N LEU A 36 -21.30 13.33 16.89
CA LEU A 36 -21.00 12.54 15.69
C LEU A 36 -21.33 11.07 15.92
N ASP A 37 -22.21 10.52 15.08
CA ASP A 37 -22.54 9.11 15.05
C ASP A 37 -21.64 8.36 14.06
N TYR A 38 -20.58 7.73 14.56
CA TYR A 38 -19.69 6.93 13.72
C TYR A 38 -20.41 5.69 13.20
N SER A 39 -20.63 5.65 11.88
CA SER A 39 -21.32 4.59 11.15
C SER A 39 -20.78 4.47 9.72
N ASP A 40 -21.06 3.35 9.05
CA ASP A 40 -20.66 3.15 7.65
C ASP A 40 -21.21 4.26 6.73
N ASN A 41 -22.43 4.74 7.00
CA ASN A 41 -23.05 5.85 6.26
C ASN A 41 -22.28 7.17 6.41
N THR A 42 -21.84 7.51 7.63
CA THR A 42 -21.02 8.72 7.83
C THR A 42 -19.66 8.63 7.14
N MET A 43 -19.08 7.43 7.10
CA MET A 43 -17.83 7.18 6.39
C MET A 43 -18.00 7.24 4.88
N GLU A 44 -19.13 6.76 4.35
CA GLU A 44 -19.46 6.85 2.92
C GLU A 44 -19.54 8.30 2.43
N MET A 45 -20.08 9.21 3.25
CA MET A 45 -20.06 10.64 2.95
C MET A 45 -18.63 11.19 2.79
N ALA A 46 -17.73 10.79 3.70
CA ALA A 46 -16.33 11.21 3.66
C ALA A 46 -15.58 10.61 2.45
N VAL A 47 -15.80 9.32 2.15
CA VAL A 47 -15.24 8.64 0.98
C VAL A 47 -15.71 9.32 -0.31
N THR A 48 -16.99 9.69 -0.39
CA THR A 48 -17.56 10.37 -1.55
C THR A 48 -16.98 11.78 -1.71
N TYR A 49 -16.80 12.51 -0.61
CA TYR A 49 -16.16 13.81 -0.64
C TYR A 49 -14.69 13.72 -1.09
N GLU A 50 -13.95 12.73 -0.60
CA GLU A 50 -12.58 12.48 -1.03
C GLU A 50 -12.50 12.15 -2.53
N LYS A 51 -13.41 11.31 -3.04
CA LYS A 51 -13.53 11.03 -4.48
C LYS A 51 -13.75 12.31 -5.30
N LEU A 52 -14.66 13.18 -4.85
CA LEU A 52 -14.91 14.47 -5.50
C LEU A 52 -13.65 15.34 -5.56
N LEU A 53 -12.88 15.42 -4.46
CA LEU A 53 -11.62 16.17 -4.43
C LEU A 53 -10.57 15.54 -5.34
N ASN A 54 -10.43 14.21 -5.34
CA ASN A 54 -9.50 13.50 -6.21
C ASN A 54 -9.80 13.79 -7.68
N GLU A 55 -11.03 13.60 -8.13
CA GLU A 55 -11.45 13.87 -9.51
C GLU A 55 -11.22 15.34 -9.90
N PHE A 56 -11.52 16.29 -9.00
CA PHE A 56 -11.20 17.70 -9.21
C PHE A 56 -9.70 17.94 -9.44
N PHE A 57 -8.84 17.41 -8.56
CA PHE A 57 -7.39 17.60 -8.70
C PHE A 57 -6.82 16.95 -9.94
N LEU A 58 -7.31 15.77 -10.30
CA LEU A 58 -6.95 15.05 -11.52
C LEU A 58 -7.25 15.90 -12.76
N ASN A 59 -8.47 16.46 -12.84
CA ASN A 59 -8.87 17.34 -13.95
C ASN A 59 -8.02 18.61 -13.99
N VAL A 60 -7.82 19.27 -12.86
CA VAL A 60 -6.99 20.48 -12.78
C VAL A 60 -5.55 20.20 -13.23
N LYS A 61 -4.96 19.08 -12.78
CA LYS A 61 -3.61 18.67 -13.20
C LYS A 61 -3.52 18.39 -14.71
N ASP A 62 -4.51 17.71 -15.31
CA ASP A 62 -4.48 17.42 -16.75
C ASP A 62 -4.50 18.70 -17.60
N HIS A 63 -5.33 19.68 -17.22
CA HIS A 63 -5.39 20.97 -17.90
C HIS A 63 -4.15 21.84 -17.68
N ILE A 64 -3.50 21.73 -16.52
CA ILE A 64 -2.24 22.44 -16.20
C ILE A 64 -1.03 21.77 -16.85
N ARG A 65 -1.07 20.47 -17.16
CA ARG A 65 0.06 19.70 -17.70
C ARG A 65 0.67 20.31 -18.96
N ASN A 66 -0.15 20.97 -19.77
CA ASN A 66 0.28 21.61 -21.02
C ASN A 66 0.81 23.04 -20.85
N LEU A 67 0.83 23.60 -19.63
CA LEU A 67 1.46 24.88 -19.34
C LEU A 67 2.98 24.72 -19.49
N LYS A 68 3.47 24.92 -20.72
CA LYS A 68 4.89 24.85 -21.09
C LYS A 68 5.79 25.92 -20.45
N PHE A 69 5.27 26.74 -19.54
CA PHE A 69 6.01 27.88 -18.99
C PHE A 69 5.88 27.97 -17.47
N PRO A 70 6.98 27.76 -16.71
CA PRO A 70 7.03 28.07 -15.28
C PRO A 70 7.00 29.59 -14.99
N ALA A 71 7.13 30.43 -16.01
CA ALA A 71 7.13 31.89 -15.93
C ALA A 71 5.97 32.50 -16.72
N THR A 72 5.17 33.33 -16.05
CA THR A 72 4.14 34.19 -16.67
C THR A 72 4.79 35.07 -17.73
N THR A 73 4.55 34.76 -19.00
CA THR A 73 4.99 35.58 -20.14
C THR A 73 3.81 36.47 -20.56
N VAL A 74 4.06 37.56 -21.30
CA VAL A 74 2.99 38.45 -21.81
C VAL A 74 1.95 37.68 -22.64
N SER A 75 2.35 36.59 -23.31
CA SER A 75 1.47 35.68 -24.06
C SER A 75 0.61 34.76 -23.18
N SER A 76 0.89 34.66 -21.87
CA SER A 76 0.05 33.91 -20.92
C SER A 76 -1.19 34.70 -20.47
N PHE A 77 -1.22 36.00 -20.77
CA PHE A 77 -2.35 36.87 -20.49
C PHE A 77 -3.33 36.85 -21.65
N GLU A 78 -4.13 35.78 -21.73
CA GLU A 78 -5.32 35.79 -22.57
C GLU A 78 -6.37 36.72 -21.98
N LYS A 79 -7.08 37.43 -22.86
CA LYS A 79 -8.20 38.28 -22.46
C LYS A 79 -9.29 37.40 -21.86
N TRP A 80 -9.69 37.71 -20.62
CA TRP A 80 -10.71 36.95 -19.93
C TRP A 80 -12.03 36.97 -20.69
N THR A 81 -12.60 35.78 -20.85
CA THR A 81 -13.95 35.59 -21.38
C THR A 81 -14.98 35.88 -20.29
N GLN A 82 -16.25 35.97 -20.68
CA GLN A 82 -17.35 36.11 -19.73
C GLN A 82 -17.40 34.94 -18.72
N ALA A 83 -17.09 33.72 -19.17
CA ALA A 83 -17.04 32.54 -18.32
C ALA A 83 -15.91 32.63 -17.28
N ASP A 84 -14.75 33.19 -17.66
CA ASP A 84 -13.61 33.39 -16.76
C ASP A 84 -13.95 34.42 -15.65
N LEU A 85 -14.61 35.51 -16.04
CA LEU A 85 -15.06 36.55 -15.12
C LEU A 85 -16.08 35.99 -14.12
N GLU A 86 -17.03 35.19 -14.59
CA GLU A 86 -18.02 34.53 -13.74
C GLU A 86 -17.37 33.57 -12.76
N LEU A 87 -16.47 32.69 -13.24
CA LEU A 87 -15.76 31.75 -12.37
C LEU A 87 -14.86 32.48 -11.36
N SER A 88 -14.14 33.52 -11.78
CA SER A 88 -13.29 34.30 -10.87
C SER A 88 -14.10 34.99 -9.77
N THR A 89 -15.29 35.51 -10.10
CA THR A 89 -16.21 36.12 -9.14
C THR A 89 -16.70 35.08 -8.13
N ARG A 90 -17.10 33.90 -8.62
CA ARG A 90 -17.47 32.76 -7.76
C ARG A 90 -16.32 32.32 -6.86
N PHE A 91 -15.09 32.28 -7.38
CA PHE A 91 -13.92 31.90 -6.62
C PHE A 91 -13.63 32.89 -5.48
N ILE A 92 -13.73 34.20 -5.73
CA ILE A 92 -13.61 35.23 -4.69
C ILE A 92 -14.72 35.07 -3.65
N GLN A 93 -15.96 34.81 -4.08
CA GLN A 93 -17.07 34.55 -3.18
C GLN A 93 -16.81 33.31 -2.30
N THR A 94 -16.30 32.21 -2.87
CA THR A 94 -15.90 31.02 -2.11
C THR A 94 -14.85 31.37 -1.05
N LYS A 95 -13.82 32.17 -1.39
CA LYS A 95 -12.80 32.59 -0.41
C LYS A 95 -13.41 33.35 0.76
N ASN A 96 -14.34 34.27 0.46
CA ASN A 96 -15.03 35.06 1.48
C ASN A 96 -15.93 34.18 2.36
N ASN A 97 -16.67 33.24 1.76
CA ASN A 97 -17.54 32.32 2.48
C ASN A 97 -16.75 31.38 3.39
N VAL A 98 -15.63 30.82 2.89
CA VAL A 98 -14.73 29.98 3.68
C VAL A 98 -14.14 30.78 4.85
N HIS A 99 -13.70 32.01 4.60
CA HIS A 99 -13.17 32.87 5.65
C HIS A 99 -14.24 33.19 6.71
N ALA A 100 -15.46 33.55 6.29
CA ALA A 100 -16.57 33.83 7.19
C ALA A 100 -16.95 32.60 8.04
N ALA A 101 -17.06 31.43 7.43
CA ALA A 101 -17.38 30.17 8.12
C ALA A 101 -16.30 29.79 9.14
N LEU A 102 -15.01 30.01 8.83
CA LEU A 102 -13.95 29.72 9.79
C LEU A 102 -13.87 30.73 10.93
N CYS A 103 -14.20 32.00 10.68
CA CYS A 103 -14.31 33.03 11.72
C CYS A 103 -15.53 32.79 12.62
N ASP A 104 -16.59 32.19 12.09
CA ASP A 104 -17.79 31.82 12.85
C ASP A 104 -17.65 30.42 13.45
N ASN A 105 -17.20 30.35 14.71
CA ASN A 105 -17.17 29.12 15.49
C ASN A 105 -16.43 27.93 14.84
N MET A 106 -15.43 28.20 13.99
CA MET A 106 -14.66 27.17 13.27
C MET A 106 -15.57 26.20 12.49
N ASP A 107 -16.56 26.72 11.76
CA ASP A 107 -17.47 25.90 10.96
C ASP A 107 -16.77 25.30 9.73
N THR A 108 -16.13 24.15 9.95
CA THR A 108 -15.45 23.38 8.89
C THR A 108 -16.42 22.77 7.88
N ARG A 109 -17.66 22.46 8.28
CA ARG A 109 -18.67 21.88 7.39
C ARG A 109 -19.05 22.90 6.31
N SER A 110 -19.46 24.10 6.71
CA SER A 110 -19.85 25.15 5.76
C SER A 110 -18.69 25.60 4.87
N ALA A 111 -17.45 25.59 5.40
CA ALA A 111 -16.25 25.83 4.61
C ALA A 111 -16.05 24.75 3.51
N LEU A 112 -16.21 23.47 3.86
CA LEU A 112 -16.13 22.37 2.90
C LEU A 112 -17.29 22.36 1.89
N ASP A 113 -18.50 22.71 2.30
CA ASP A 113 -19.63 22.84 1.36
C ASP A 113 -19.40 23.98 0.36
N SER A 114 -18.86 25.12 0.80
CA SER A 114 -18.44 26.21 -0.10
C SER A 114 -17.39 25.78 -1.12
N ILE A 115 -16.46 24.89 -0.74
CA ILE A 115 -15.47 24.30 -1.63
C ILE A 115 -16.12 23.34 -2.63
N ARG A 116 -17.04 22.48 -2.17
CA ARG A 116 -17.79 21.56 -3.04
C ARG A 116 -18.59 22.32 -4.10
N ASP A 117 -19.22 23.42 -3.74
CA ASP A 117 -19.95 24.28 -4.66
C ASP A 117 -19.00 24.90 -5.69
N CYS A 118 -17.83 25.38 -5.26
CA CYS A 118 -16.80 25.90 -6.15
C CYS A 118 -16.33 24.85 -7.16
N ILE A 119 -16.06 23.62 -6.71
CA ILE A 119 -15.67 22.49 -7.57
C ILE A 119 -16.76 22.18 -8.60
N SER A 120 -18.03 22.26 -8.20
CA SER A 120 -19.15 22.06 -9.11
C SER A 120 -19.18 23.12 -10.22
N GLN A 121 -18.89 24.38 -9.90
CA GLN A 121 -18.75 25.46 -10.90
C GLN A 121 -17.53 25.25 -11.81
N VAL A 122 -16.40 24.80 -11.26
CA VAL A 122 -15.23 24.46 -12.07
C VAL A 122 -15.56 23.35 -13.06
N ASN A 123 -16.26 22.28 -12.65
CA ASN A 123 -16.64 21.20 -13.56
C ASN A 123 -17.53 21.66 -14.73
N ILE A 124 -18.38 22.67 -14.51
CA ILE A 124 -19.17 23.29 -15.58
C ILE A 124 -18.24 24.07 -16.51
N TYR A 125 -17.34 24.88 -15.94
CA TYR A 125 -16.38 25.69 -16.68
C TYR A 125 -15.41 24.85 -17.53
N LEU A 126 -15.00 23.67 -17.04
CA LEU A 126 -14.12 22.74 -17.75
C LEU A 126 -14.71 22.18 -19.05
N ARG A 127 -16.03 22.28 -19.26
CA ARG A 127 -16.66 21.88 -20.53
C ARG A 127 -16.35 22.84 -21.69
N GLY A 128 -15.91 24.06 -21.37
CA GLY A 128 -15.51 25.07 -22.35
C GLY A 128 -14.01 25.01 -22.67
N THR A 129 -13.45 26.16 -23.04
CA THR A 129 -12.00 26.37 -23.16
C THR A 129 -11.49 27.04 -21.89
N PRO A 130 -10.96 26.29 -20.91
CA PRO A 130 -10.64 26.86 -19.62
C PRO A 130 -9.31 27.61 -19.64
N ASN A 131 -9.29 28.74 -18.94
CA ASN A 131 -8.07 29.46 -18.59
C ASN A 131 -7.29 28.64 -17.56
N GLN A 132 -6.12 28.15 -17.98
CA GLN A 132 -5.28 27.24 -17.20
C GLN A 132 -4.72 27.91 -15.94
N LEU A 133 -4.50 29.23 -15.94
CA LEU A 133 -4.00 29.97 -14.77
C LEU A 133 -5.05 30.10 -13.69
N LEU A 134 -6.31 30.40 -14.07
CA LEU A 134 -7.42 30.46 -13.13
C LEU A 134 -7.66 29.10 -12.46
N LEU A 135 -7.61 28.01 -13.24
CA LEU A 135 -7.71 26.65 -12.69
C LEU A 135 -6.57 26.34 -11.71
N ARG A 136 -5.34 26.75 -12.03
CA ARG A 136 -4.17 26.60 -11.15
C ARG A 136 -4.38 27.31 -9.82
N ASP A 137 -4.86 28.54 -9.83
CA ASP A 137 -5.09 29.33 -8.62
C ASP A 137 -6.19 28.70 -7.74
N ILE A 138 -7.26 28.19 -8.35
CA ILE A 138 -8.32 27.48 -7.64
C ILE A 138 -7.77 26.17 -7.03
N GLY A 139 -7.06 25.36 -7.83
CA GLY A 139 -6.44 24.12 -7.36
C GLY A 139 -5.46 24.34 -6.22
N ALA A 140 -4.63 25.37 -6.30
CA ALA A 140 -3.70 25.76 -5.24
C ALA A 140 -4.42 26.23 -3.97
N TYR A 141 -5.51 26.98 -4.11
CA TYR A 141 -6.31 27.41 -2.95
C TYR A 141 -6.99 26.23 -2.25
N VAL A 142 -7.63 25.31 -3.00
CA VAL A 142 -8.26 24.12 -2.40
C VAL A 142 -7.20 23.26 -1.70
N THR A 143 -6.03 23.07 -2.33
CA THR A 143 -4.89 22.35 -1.72
C THR A 143 -4.46 23.01 -0.41
N LYS A 144 -4.35 24.35 -0.38
CA LYS A 144 -4.00 25.12 0.81
C LYS A 144 -5.03 24.93 1.93
N ILE A 145 -6.33 24.98 1.64
CA ILE A 145 -7.36 24.77 2.68
C ILE A 145 -7.31 23.34 3.22
N LEU A 146 -7.15 22.32 2.36
CA LEU A 146 -6.99 20.94 2.80
C LEU A 146 -5.72 20.72 3.62
N THR A 147 -4.66 21.48 3.35
CA THR A 147 -3.44 21.51 4.18
C THR A 147 -3.73 22.11 5.56
N VAL A 148 -4.43 23.24 5.63
CA VAL A 148 -4.85 23.85 6.91
C VAL A 148 -5.70 22.86 7.73
N PHE A 149 -6.59 22.13 7.06
CA PHE A 149 -7.37 21.07 7.68
C PHE A 149 -6.58 19.80 7.98
N GLY A 150 -5.31 19.68 7.57
CA GLY A 150 -4.45 18.53 7.83
C GLY A 150 -4.78 17.28 7.00
N CYS A 151 -5.48 17.43 5.88
CA CYS A 151 -5.76 16.34 4.95
C CYS A 151 -4.59 16.08 3.96
N ILE A 152 -3.69 17.06 3.82
CA ILE A 152 -2.51 17.04 2.95
C ILE A 152 -1.30 17.48 3.78
N GLY A 153 -0.19 16.73 3.70
CA GLY A 153 1.03 17.02 4.46
C GLY A 153 2.04 17.93 3.75
N ASP A 154 2.09 17.93 2.42
CA ASP A 154 3.01 18.75 1.62
C ASP A 154 2.26 19.76 0.74
N VAL A 155 2.74 21.00 0.73
CA VAL A 155 2.12 22.14 0.03
C VAL A 155 2.72 22.37 -1.35
N LYS A 156 3.81 21.66 -1.68
CA LYS A 156 4.56 21.91 -2.93
C LYS A 156 3.76 21.57 -4.19
N ASN A 157 2.82 20.62 -4.12
CA ASN A 157 2.07 20.12 -5.27
C ASN A 157 0.57 20.30 -5.11
N ILE A 158 -0.12 20.51 -6.23
CA ILE A 158 -1.59 20.56 -6.27
C ILE A 158 -2.15 19.15 -6.04
N GLY A 159 -3.11 19.03 -5.13
CA GLY A 159 -3.85 17.80 -4.88
C GLY A 159 -3.15 16.80 -3.95
N PHE A 160 -3.66 15.56 -3.94
CA PHE A 160 -3.16 14.52 -3.05
C PHE A 160 -1.87 13.89 -3.59
N PRO A 161 -0.91 13.53 -2.71
CA PRO A 161 0.31 12.85 -3.11
C PRO A 161 -0.01 11.45 -3.67
N LEU A 162 0.69 11.05 -4.73
CA LEU A 162 0.53 9.76 -5.41
C LEU A 162 1.20 8.59 -4.65
N GLY A 163 2.07 8.90 -3.68
CA GLY A 163 2.69 7.95 -2.76
C GLY A 163 2.33 8.25 -1.32
N GLY A 164 2.48 7.26 -0.44
CA GLY A 164 2.46 7.48 1.01
C GLY A 164 3.40 8.61 1.40
N THR A 165 3.07 9.27 2.51
CA THR A 165 3.81 10.37 3.11
C THR A 165 5.33 10.06 3.16
N GLY A 166 6.15 10.85 2.45
CA GLY A 166 7.62 10.83 2.60
C GLY A 166 8.47 10.49 1.37
N VAL A 167 7.89 10.05 0.24
CA VAL A 167 8.66 9.91 -1.02
C VAL A 167 8.43 11.13 -1.89
N GLU A 168 9.51 11.70 -2.46
CA GLU A 168 9.48 12.75 -3.48
C GLU A 168 8.66 12.30 -4.71
N SER A 169 7.34 12.42 -4.62
CA SER A 169 6.39 11.96 -5.62
C SER A 169 6.45 12.77 -6.92
N THR A 170 7.11 13.93 -6.90
CA THR A 170 7.34 14.80 -8.06
C THR A 170 8.11 14.10 -9.15
N ASN A 171 9.12 13.30 -8.79
CA ASN A 171 10.01 12.68 -9.76
C ASN A 171 9.31 11.55 -10.53
N LEU A 172 8.34 10.86 -9.92
CA LEU A 172 7.66 9.74 -10.56
C LEU A 172 6.59 10.19 -11.56
N GLU A 173 5.78 11.19 -11.21
CA GLU A 173 4.77 11.73 -12.13
C GLU A 173 5.46 12.36 -13.35
N GLU A 174 6.49 13.18 -13.15
CA GLU A 174 7.25 13.80 -14.23
C GLU A 174 7.99 12.77 -15.12
N LEU A 175 8.50 11.68 -14.53
CA LEU A 175 9.19 10.61 -15.27
C LEU A 175 8.22 9.76 -16.09
N VAL A 176 7.04 9.41 -15.55
CA VAL A 176 6.13 8.43 -16.15
C VAL A 176 5.20 9.08 -17.18
N LEU A 177 4.82 10.35 -17.00
CA LEU A 177 3.88 11.04 -17.88
C LEU A 177 4.29 11.07 -19.37
N PRO A 178 5.56 11.31 -19.76
CA PRO A 178 5.97 11.27 -21.16
C PRO A 178 5.71 9.91 -21.81
N TYR A 179 6.02 8.82 -21.11
CA TYR A 179 5.77 7.47 -21.61
C TYR A 179 4.29 7.18 -21.77
N LEU A 180 3.46 7.62 -20.82
CA LEU A 180 2.01 7.47 -20.92
C LEU A 180 1.42 8.29 -22.06
N THR A 181 1.99 9.47 -22.34
CA THR A 181 1.55 10.33 -23.44
C THR A 181 1.84 9.67 -24.79
N ILE A 182 3.06 9.12 -24.95
CA ILE A 182 3.45 8.34 -26.15
C ILE A 182 2.54 7.12 -26.32
N LEU A 183 2.25 6.39 -25.24
CA LEU A 183 1.36 5.22 -25.29
C LEU A 183 -0.08 5.60 -25.63
N SER A 184 -0.57 6.72 -25.11
CA SER A 184 -1.91 7.25 -25.42
C SER A 184 -2.03 7.64 -26.89
N GLU A 185 -1.03 8.36 -27.42
CA GLU A 185 -0.97 8.77 -28.83
C GLU A 185 -0.87 7.55 -29.76
N PHE A 186 -0.03 6.57 -29.41
CA PHE A 186 0.06 5.30 -30.14
C PHE A 186 -1.28 4.55 -30.17
N ARG A 187 -1.96 4.46 -29.02
CA ARG A 187 -3.30 3.83 -28.94
C ARG A 187 -4.31 4.57 -29.82
N ASP A 188 -4.30 5.90 -29.85
CA ASP A 188 -5.24 6.69 -30.67
C ASP A 188 -5.01 6.50 -32.15
N ASN A 189 -3.75 6.48 -32.58
CA ASN A 189 -3.40 6.21 -33.97
C ASN A 189 -3.90 4.83 -34.40
N ILE A 190 -3.63 3.80 -33.57
CA ILE A 190 -4.16 2.44 -33.80
C ILE A 190 -5.68 2.42 -33.81
N ARG A 191 -6.34 3.09 -32.86
CA ARG A 191 -7.81 3.14 -32.77
C ARG A 191 -8.41 3.80 -34.00
N THR A 192 -7.78 4.84 -34.54
CA THR A 192 -8.20 5.54 -35.75
C THR A 192 -8.08 4.63 -36.98
N GLU A 193 -6.93 3.96 -37.15
CA GLU A 193 -6.74 2.99 -38.24
C GLU A 193 -7.67 1.77 -38.11
N ALA A 194 -7.86 1.24 -36.91
CA ALA A 194 -8.74 0.11 -36.64
C ALA A 194 -10.21 0.44 -36.91
N ARG A 195 -10.66 1.68 -36.67
CA ARG A 195 -12.00 2.17 -37.04
C ARG A 195 -12.19 2.23 -38.55
N LEU A 196 -11.16 2.62 -39.31
CA LEU A 196 -11.20 2.63 -40.78
C LEU A 196 -11.31 1.21 -41.34
N ILE A 197 -10.52 0.28 -40.79
CA ILE A 197 -10.49 -1.13 -41.21
C ILE A 197 -11.68 -1.92 -40.63
N LYS A 198 -12.41 -1.35 -39.65
CA LYS A 198 -13.47 -2.01 -38.86
C LYS A 198 -13.00 -3.30 -38.18
N SER A 199 -11.73 -3.35 -37.76
CA SER A 199 -11.18 -4.50 -37.04
C SER A 199 -11.63 -4.46 -35.58
N THR A 200 -12.59 -5.32 -35.22
CA THR A 200 -13.12 -5.44 -33.86
C THR A 200 -12.10 -6.01 -32.88
N GLU A 201 -11.22 -6.89 -33.32
CA GLU A 201 -10.19 -7.51 -32.47
C GLU A 201 -9.17 -6.49 -31.96
N ILE A 202 -8.73 -5.57 -32.82
CA ILE A 202 -7.77 -4.52 -32.44
C ILE A 202 -8.43 -3.52 -31.47
N LEU A 203 -9.69 -3.15 -31.72
CA LEU A 203 -10.45 -2.28 -30.82
C LEU A 203 -10.61 -2.93 -29.43
N ASN A 204 -10.93 -4.23 -29.38
CA ASN A 204 -11.01 -4.98 -28.13
C ASN A 204 -9.67 -5.01 -27.37
N GLN A 205 -8.53 -5.12 -28.06
CA GLN A 205 -7.23 -5.03 -27.39
C GLN A 205 -6.94 -3.62 -26.85
N CYS A 206 -7.32 -2.56 -27.58
CA CYS A 206 -7.19 -1.19 -27.09
C CYS A 206 -8.08 -0.89 -25.88
N ASP A 207 -9.28 -1.49 -25.83
CA ASP A 207 -10.21 -1.36 -24.71
C ASP A 207 -9.72 -2.18 -23.51
N ARG A 208 -9.19 -3.40 -23.73
CA ARG A 208 -8.51 -4.20 -22.69
C ARG A 208 -7.34 -3.47 -22.06
N LEU A 209 -6.50 -2.81 -22.86
CA LEU A 209 -5.38 -2.01 -22.34
C LEU A 209 -5.88 -0.87 -21.43
N ARG A 210 -6.96 -0.19 -21.84
CA ARG A 210 -7.55 0.95 -21.12
C ARG A 210 -8.26 0.54 -19.82
N ASP A 211 -9.08 -0.51 -19.87
CA ASP A 211 -10.02 -0.82 -18.79
C ASP A 211 -9.49 -1.91 -17.84
N GLU A 212 -8.60 -2.79 -18.30
CA GLU A 212 -8.07 -3.89 -17.47
C GLU A 212 -6.60 -3.67 -17.10
N VAL A 213 -5.74 -3.31 -18.05
CA VAL A 213 -4.28 -3.34 -17.83
C VAL A 213 -3.77 -2.07 -17.14
N LEU A 214 -4.07 -0.90 -17.68
CA LEU A 214 -3.59 0.38 -17.14
C LEU A 214 -4.14 0.70 -15.74
N PRO A 215 -5.41 0.40 -15.41
CA PRO A 215 -5.91 0.63 -14.05
C PRO A 215 -5.17 -0.21 -13.00
N ASN A 216 -4.65 -1.38 -13.37
CA ASN A 216 -3.86 -2.23 -12.47
C ASN A 216 -2.51 -1.60 -12.09
N VAL A 217 -2.02 -0.63 -12.87
CA VAL A 217 -0.76 0.09 -12.59
C VAL A 217 -1.01 1.53 -12.13
N GLY A 218 -2.25 1.89 -11.80
CA GLY A 218 -2.59 3.21 -11.26
C GLY A 218 -2.75 4.28 -12.34
N VAL A 219 -3.03 3.86 -13.58
CA VAL A 219 -3.22 4.76 -14.72
C VAL A 219 -4.63 4.61 -15.26
N ARG A 220 -5.36 5.73 -15.38
CA ARG A 220 -6.67 5.81 -16.00
C ARG A 220 -6.57 6.68 -17.24
N LEU A 221 -6.99 6.13 -18.38
CA LEU A 221 -7.12 6.86 -19.62
C LEU A 221 -8.60 7.19 -19.86
N GLU A 222 -8.90 8.46 -20.12
CA GLU A 222 -10.21 8.89 -20.58
C GLU A 222 -10.13 9.42 -22.00
N ASP A 223 -11.02 8.90 -22.84
CA ASP A 223 -11.18 9.36 -24.21
C ASP A 223 -12.04 10.65 -24.19
N ILE A 224 -11.42 11.82 -24.29
CA ILE A 224 -12.13 13.11 -24.44
C ILE A 224 -12.10 13.49 -25.92
N GLU A 225 -13.18 14.11 -26.43
CA GLU A 225 -13.23 14.55 -27.83
C GLU A 225 -12.08 15.52 -28.13
N GLY A 226 -11.11 15.08 -28.93
CA GLY A 226 -9.96 15.88 -29.38
C GLY A 226 -8.70 15.80 -28.51
N LYS A 227 -8.72 15.13 -27.35
CA LYS A 227 -7.51 14.89 -26.52
C LYS A 227 -7.73 13.71 -25.57
N ASN A 228 -6.70 12.92 -25.30
CA ASN A 228 -6.77 11.91 -24.24
C ASN A 228 -6.46 12.52 -22.88
N GLY A 229 -7.35 12.31 -21.91
CA GLY A 229 -7.12 12.60 -20.50
C GLY A 229 -6.28 11.47 -19.90
N ILE A 230 -5.13 11.81 -19.32
CA ILE A 230 -4.25 10.83 -18.66
C ILE A 230 -4.23 11.14 -17.17
N TYR A 231 -4.73 10.21 -16.37
CA TYR A 231 -4.85 10.34 -14.94
C TYR A 231 -4.00 9.30 -14.23
N LEU A 232 -3.08 9.76 -13.39
CA LEU A 232 -2.34 8.92 -12.45
C LEU A 232 -3.08 8.94 -11.13
N PHE A 233 -3.38 7.77 -10.56
CA PHE A 233 -4.03 7.65 -9.26
C PHE A 233 -3.23 6.71 -8.34
N PRO A 234 -3.27 6.92 -7.02
CA PRO A 234 -2.59 6.04 -6.08
C PRO A 234 -3.22 4.64 -6.14
N LEU A 235 -2.39 3.60 -6.35
CA LEU A 235 -2.81 2.19 -6.32
C LEU A 235 -3.49 1.77 -5.00
N CYS A 236 -3.34 2.57 -3.94
CA CYS A 236 -4.00 2.37 -2.65
C CYS A 236 -5.54 2.45 -2.69
N TYR A 237 -6.15 2.84 -3.83
CA TYR A 237 -7.61 2.97 -3.95
C TYR A 237 -8.37 1.70 -4.35
N TYR A 238 -7.68 0.59 -4.64
CA TYR A 238 -8.32 -0.70 -4.89
C TYR A 238 -7.95 -1.73 -3.79
N PRO A 239 -8.89 -2.11 -2.90
CA PRO A 239 -8.62 -3.07 -1.82
C PRO A 239 -8.18 -4.45 -2.35
N ILE A 240 -8.49 -4.79 -3.61
CA ILE A 240 -8.21 -6.08 -4.25
C ILE A 240 -6.70 -6.33 -4.48
N ARG A 241 -5.84 -5.30 -4.57
CA ARG A 241 -4.42 -5.50 -4.94
C ARG A 241 -3.40 -5.31 -3.81
N ARG A 242 -3.83 -4.87 -2.62
CA ARG A 242 -2.96 -4.85 -1.42
C ARG A 242 -2.59 -6.28 -1.02
N SER A 243 -3.54 -7.22 -1.05
CA SER A 243 -3.29 -8.63 -0.72
C SER A 243 -2.32 -9.30 -1.70
N GLU A 244 -2.52 -9.15 -3.01
CA GLU A 244 -1.63 -9.73 -4.03
C GLU A 244 -0.18 -9.24 -3.89
N THR A 245 0.01 -7.94 -3.67
CA THR A 245 1.35 -7.35 -3.54
C THR A 245 2.06 -7.88 -2.30
N VAL A 246 1.36 -7.93 -1.16
CA VAL A 246 1.90 -8.46 0.11
C VAL A 246 2.20 -9.95 -0.03
N ARG A 247 1.30 -10.73 -0.63
CA ARG A 247 1.52 -12.16 -0.90
C ARG A 247 2.76 -12.39 -1.76
N CYS A 248 2.89 -11.67 -2.88
CA CYS A 248 4.05 -11.79 -3.77
C CYS A 248 5.36 -11.42 -3.07
N ALA A 249 5.36 -10.37 -2.23
CA ALA A 249 6.53 -10.00 -1.44
C ALA A 249 6.92 -11.10 -0.43
N LEU A 250 5.93 -11.70 0.25
CA LEU A 250 6.15 -12.83 1.16
C LEU A 250 6.66 -14.07 0.43
N ASP A 251 6.17 -14.38 -0.77
CA ASP A 251 6.63 -15.50 -1.59
C ASP A 251 8.11 -15.32 -2.03
N VAL A 252 8.50 -14.10 -2.39
CA VAL A 252 9.90 -13.76 -2.69
C VAL A 252 10.76 -13.91 -1.45
N LEU A 253 10.31 -13.37 -0.30
CA LEU A 253 11.02 -13.54 0.97
C LEU A 253 11.15 -15.01 1.38
N ASN A 254 10.12 -15.83 1.15
CA ASN A 254 10.15 -17.27 1.42
C ASN A 254 11.23 -17.96 0.57
N THR A 255 11.35 -17.57 -0.70
CA THR A 255 12.41 -18.07 -1.58
C THR A 255 13.81 -17.65 -1.08
N CYS A 256 13.95 -16.39 -0.64
CA CYS A 256 15.20 -15.90 -0.06
C CYS A 256 15.53 -16.56 1.28
N ALA A 257 14.53 -16.89 2.10
CA ALA A 257 14.68 -17.47 3.43
C ALA A 257 15.24 -18.90 3.42
N VAL A 258 15.44 -19.52 2.27
CA VAL A 258 16.25 -20.74 2.14
C VAL A 258 17.73 -20.46 2.48
N LEU A 259 18.20 -19.23 2.31
CA LEU A 259 19.56 -18.81 2.65
C LEU A 259 19.65 -18.43 4.15
N PRO A 260 20.60 -18.99 4.92
CA PRO A 260 20.75 -18.69 6.34
C PRO A 260 20.95 -17.20 6.64
N ARG A 261 21.66 -16.50 5.75
CA ARG A 261 21.87 -15.04 5.86
C ARG A 261 20.57 -14.25 5.79
N ALA A 262 19.61 -14.67 4.96
CA ALA A 262 18.31 -14.01 4.86
C ALA A 262 17.47 -14.23 6.12
N GLN A 263 17.54 -15.42 6.71
CA GLN A 263 16.86 -15.73 7.98
C GLN A 263 17.36 -14.86 9.14
N LEU A 264 18.69 -14.65 9.21
CA LEU A 264 19.29 -13.77 10.21
C LEU A 264 18.90 -12.30 10.02
N LEU A 265 18.77 -11.84 8.76
CA LEU A 265 18.29 -10.49 8.48
C LEU A 265 16.83 -10.28 8.93
N LEU A 266 15.97 -11.29 8.79
CA LEU A 266 14.61 -11.24 9.34
C LEU A 266 14.60 -11.13 10.87
N CYS A 267 15.65 -11.54 11.56
CA CYS A 267 15.78 -11.40 13.01
C CYS A 267 16.32 -10.02 13.45
N GLN A 268 16.68 -9.14 12.52
CA GLN A 268 17.17 -7.80 12.80
C GLN A 268 16.05 -6.75 12.76
N GLN A 269 16.35 -5.58 13.33
CA GLN A 269 15.46 -4.42 13.24
C GLN A 269 15.48 -3.86 11.83
N VAL A 270 14.29 -3.52 11.34
CA VAL A 270 14.06 -2.86 10.06
C VAL A 270 13.54 -1.47 10.36
N GLU A 271 14.17 -0.46 9.77
CA GLU A 271 13.70 0.92 9.84
C GLU A 271 12.53 1.09 8.87
N LEU A 272 11.36 1.43 9.41
CA LEU A 272 10.18 1.74 8.63
C LEU A 272 9.98 3.27 8.59
N PRO A 273 9.45 3.84 7.49
CA PRO A 273 9.40 5.30 7.30
C PRO A 273 8.61 6.08 8.36
N GLU A 274 7.66 5.45 9.07
CA GLU A 274 6.79 6.11 10.06
C GLU A 274 6.66 5.35 11.40
N ASP A 275 7.38 4.24 11.59
CA ASP A 275 7.25 3.39 12.78
C ASP A 275 8.57 3.27 13.56
N THR A 276 8.45 2.99 14.86
CA THR A 276 9.59 2.54 15.66
C THR A 276 10.28 1.35 14.99
N PRO A 277 11.60 1.19 15.10
CA PRO A 277 12.30 0.07 14.46
C PRO A 277 11.70 -1.26 14.94
N ILE A 278 11.07 -2.00 14.01
CA ILE A 278 10.41 -3.27 14.28
C ILE A 278 11.30 -4.40 13.76
N VAL A 279 11.35 -5.52 14.49
CA VAL A 279 12.08 -6.71 14.06
C VAL A 279 11.37 -7.33 12.86
N GLY A 280 12.11 -7.68 11.79
CA GLY A 280 11.53 -8.22 10.55
C GLY A 280 10.60 -9.42 10.77
N MET A 281 10.92 -10.30 11.73
CA MET A 281 10.11 -11.45 12.11
C MET A 281 8.74 -11.05 12.68
N ASN A 282 8.64 -9.91 13.36
CA ASN A 282 7.36 -9.40 13.86
C ASN A 282 6.43 -9.01 12.70
N ILE A 283 6.98 -8.43 11.63
CA ILE A 283 6.22 -8.12 10.40
C ILE A 283 5.63 -9.40 9.78
N VAL A 284 6.40 -10.49 9.75
CA VAL A 284 5.93 -11.79 9.25
C VAL A 284 4.82 -12.37 10.15
N LEU A 285 4.97 -12.24 11.48
CA LEU A 285 3.94 -12.68 12.43
C LEU A 285 2.64 -11.85 12.31
N SER A 286 2.73 -10.53 12.20
CA SER A 286 1.58 -9.65 11.93
C SER A 286 0.90 -9.96 10.59
N ALA A 287 1.67 -10.35 9.56
CA ALA A 287 1.10 -10.83 8.30
C ALA A 287 0.33 -12.15 8.49
N ALA A 288 0.88 -13.08 9.28
CA ALA A 288 0.24 -14.37 9.58
C ALA A 288 -1.05 -14.21 10.41
N GLU A 289 -1.08 -13.26 11.34
CA GLU A 289 -2.27 -12.93 12.14
C GLU A 289 -3.36 -12.23 11.30
N GLY A 290 -3.01 -11.66 10.15
CA GLY A 290 -3.91 -10.89 9.28
C GLY A 290 -4.02 -9.42 9.68
N GLU A 291 -3.12 -8.91 10.52
CA GLU A 291 -3.07 -7.49 10.90
C GLU A 291 -2.69 -6.59 9.72
N ILE A 292 -1.80 -7.07 8.83
CA ILE A 292 -1.31 -6.28 7.68
C ILE A 292 -2.34 -6.24 6.55
N VAL A 293 -2.91 -7.41 6.22
CA VAL A 293 -4.02 -7.62 5.28
C VAL A 293 -4.79 -8.86 5.73
N SER A 294 -6.10 -8.73 5.97
CA SER A 294 -6.98 -9.85 6.32
C SER A 294 -7.39 -10.62 5.06
N ASP A 295 -6.43 -11.38 4.52
CA ASP A 295 -6.59 -12.22 3.33
C ASP A 295 -5.95 -13.60 3.59
N PRO A 296 -6.67 -14.71 3.34
CA PRO A 296 -6.18 -16.05 3.66
C PRO A 296 -4.93 -16.42 2.86
N ASP A 297 -4.73 -15.89 1.65
CA ASP A 297 -3.57 -16.19 0.81
C ASP A 297 -2.32 -15.52 1.36
N VAL A 298 -2.46 -14.29 1.90
CA VAL A 298 -1.39 -13.58 2.61
C VAL A 298 -0.99 -14.33 3.88
N GLN A 299 -1.98 -14.74 4.68
CA GLN A 299 -1.72 -15.50 5.92
C GLN A 299 -1.01 -16.82 5.64
N ARG A 300 -1.42 -17.55 4.58
CA ARG A 300 -0.74 -18.78 4.14
C ARG A 300 0.69 -18.51 3.70
N ALA A 301 0.94 -17.48 2.90
CA ALA A 301 2.29 -17.12 2.45
C ALA A 301 3.22 -16.76 3.63
N ALA A 302 2.71 -15.99 4.61
CA ALA A 302 3.45 -15.65 5.82
C ALA A 302 3.78 -16.89 6.67
N LEU A 303 2.83 -17.81 6.83
CA LEU A 303 3.05 -19.07 7.54
C LEU A 303 4.05 -19.98 6.82
N TYR A 304 4.03 -20.03 5.49
CA TYR A 304 5.06 -20.75 4.73
C TYR A 304 6.45 -20.16 4.95
N LEU A 305 6.59 -18.84 4.90
CA LEU A 305 7.85 -18.16 5.22
C LEU A 305 8.34 -18.50 6.63
N LEU A 306 7.47 -18.44 7.63
CA LEU A 306 7.77 -18.85 9.02
C LEU A 306 8.24 -20.30 9.10
N ILE A 307 7.52 -21.23 8.47
CA ILE A 307 7.89 -22.65 8.42
C ILE A 307 9.26 -22.82 7.78
N THR A 308 9.55 -22.15 6.65
CA THR A 308 10.86 -22.20 6.00
C THR A 308 11.96 -21.72 6.93
N CYS A 309 11.73 -20.65 7.69
CA CYS A 309 12.70 -20.14 8.66
C CYS A 309 12.93 -21.10 9.84
N ILE A 310 11.89 -21.82 10.28
CA ILE A 310 11.95 -22.74 11.42
C ILE A 310 12.59 -24.09 11.03
N TYR A 311 12.28 -24.60 9.84
CA TYR A 311 12.65 -25.96 9.40
C TYR A 311 13.88 -26.04 8.48
N ALA A 312 14.54 -24.92 8.17
CA ALA A 312 15.63 -24.92 7.18
C ALA A 312 16.73 -25.95 7.51
N PRO A 313 17.09 -26.84 6.55
CA PRO A 313 18.10 -27.86 6.78
C PRO A 313 19.51 -27.28 6.60
N LEU A 314 20.16 -26.92 7.71
CA LEU A 314 21.59 -26.59 7.70
C LEU A 314 22.45 -27.87 7.67
N LYS A 315 22.44 -28.62 6.55
CA LYS A 315 23.56 -29.52 6.17
C LYS A 315 23.47 -30.03 4.72
N ASN A 316 24.48 -29.65 3.92
CA ASN A 316 24.92 -30.37 2.73
C ASN A 316 25.29 -31.81 3.11
N GLN A 317 24.47 -32.80 2.71
CA GLN A 317 24.84 -34.21 2.70
C GLN A 317 25.39 -34.65 1.33
N LEU A 318 26.28 -33.85 0.73
CA LEU A 318 27.11 -34.32 -0.38
C LEU A 318 28.56 -34.25 0.08
N GLY A 319 29.02 -35.35 0.68
CA GLY A 319 30.45 -35.59 0.85
C GLY A 319 31.12 -35.72 -0.53
N PRO A 320 32.42 -35.39 -0.65
CA PRO A 320 33.15 -35.56 -1.91
C PRO A 320 33.15 -37.04 -2.34
N PRO A 321 33.16 -37.34 -3.65
CA PRO A 321 33.10 -38.72 -4.13
C PRO A 321 34.37 -39.49 -3.70
N PRO A 322 34.28 -40.82 -3.48
CA PRO A 322 35.42 -41.59 -3.03
C PRO A 322 36.46 -41.70 -4.15
N THR A 323 37.70 -41.27 -3.88
CA THR A 323 38.83 -41.48 -4.78
C THR A 323 39.44 -42.89 -4.57
N PRO A 324 39.93 -43.57 -5.63
CA PRO A 324 40.48 -44.92 -5.51
C PRO A 324 41.87 -44.88 -4.86
N LYS A 325 42.12 -45.73 -3.86
CA LYS A 325 43.43 -45.90 -3.22
C LYS A 325 44.31 -46.86 -4.04
N THR A 326 45.58 -46.49 -4.24
CA THR A 326 46.69 -47.39 -4.58
C THR A 326 47.71 -47.47 -3.44
N PRO A 327 48.49 -48.58 -3.31
CA PRO A 327 49.04 -49.03 -2.04
C PRO A 327 50.58 -48.89 -1.93
N THR A 328 51.10 -48.65 -0.73
CA THR A 328 52.49 -48.92 -0.30
C THR A 328 52.57 -48.90 1.24
N SER A 329 52.57 -50.07 1.89
CA SER A 329 53.71 -50.76 2.56
C SER A 329 54.27 -50.06 3.83
N THR A 330 53.84 -50.43 5.05
CA THR A 330 54.40 -51.41 6.04
C THR A 330 54.87 -50.69 7.34
N PRO A 331 55.12 -51.34 8.51
CA PRO A 331 54.12 -51.80 9.48
C PRO A 331 54.42 -51.39 10.96
N SER A 332 53.44 -51.24 11.85
CA SER A 332 53.66 -51.44 13.31
C SER A 332 52.38 -51.48 14.16
N SER A 333 52.20 -52.66 14.79
CA SER A 333 51.49 -53.01 16.03
C SER A 333 50.01 -52.64 16.27
N ARG A 334 49.24 -53.72 16.44
CA ARG A 334 47.84 -53.81 16.88
C ARG A 334 47.63 -53.28 18.30
N LYS A 335 46.49 -52.62 18.54
CA LYS A 335 45.46 -53.10 19.48
C LYS A 335 44.09 -52.46 19.20
N SER A 336 43.08 -53.31 19.29
CA SER A 336 41.70 -53.17 18.88
C SER A 336 40.77 -53.03 20.09
N SER A 337 39.82 -52.08 20.02
CA SER A 337 38.44 -52.17 20.54
C SER A 337 37.76 -50.81 20.27
N GLN A 338 36.88 -50.68 19.26
CA GLN A 338 35.40 -50.73 19.40
C GLN A 338 34.87 -49.83 20.54
N LEU A 339 33.89 -48.94 20.41
CA LEU A 339 32.94 -48.54 19.36
C LEU A 339 32.10 -47.37 19.98
N ALA A 340 31.97 -46.22 19.31
CA ALA A 340 30.82 -45.30 19.42
C ALA A 340 31.04 -44.07 18.52
N LEU A 341 30.71 -44.20 17.24
CA LEU A 341 30.61 -43.09 16.29
C LEU A 341 29.19 -42.50 16.35
N THR A 342 29.03 -41.39 17.06
CA THR A 342 28.03 -40.38 16.70
C THR A 342 28.79 -39.08 16.39
N PRO A 343 28.73 -38.53 15.17
CA PRO A 343 29.34 -37.24 14.90
C PRO A 343 28.48 -36.15 15.54
N LYS A 344 28.99 -35.57 16.64
CA LYS A 344 28.45 -34.35 17.24
C LYS A 344 28.30 -33.25 16.16
N PRO A 345 27.17 -32.53 16.09
CA PRO A 345 27.05 -31.39 15.19
C PRO A 345 28.05 -30.29 15.59
N SER A 346 28.67 -29.65 14.60
CA SER A 346 29.53 -28.48 14.79
C SER A 346 28.74 -27.33 15.42
N SER A 347 29.30 -26.72 16.47
CA SER A 347 28.66 -25.72 17.34
C SER A 347 27.98 -24.54 16.62
N LYS A 348 28.55 -24.04 15.51
CA LYS A 348 28.04 -22.85 14.81
C LYS A 348 26.65 -23.02 14.16
N SER A 349 26.28 -24.24 13.72
CA SER A 349 25.00 -24.47 13.04
C SER A 349 23.83 -24.63 14.01
N LEU A 350 24.09 -25.01 15.27
CA LEU A 350 23.06 -24.98 16.32
C LEU A 350 22.74 -23.54 16.74
N ASP A 351 23.75 -22.67 16.75
CA ASP A 351 23.59 -21.28 17.20
C ASP A 351 22.65 -20.47 16.29
N GLU A 352 22.68 -20.67 14.97
CA GLU A 352 21.83 -19.93 14.02
C GLU A 352 20.34 -20.34 14.09
N GLN A 353 20.03 -21.62 14.21
CA GLN A 353 18.63 -22.09 14.34
C GLN A 353 18.02 -21.72 15.70
N ASN A 354 18.87 -21.64 16.74
CA ASN A 354 18.49 -21.10 18.03
C ASN A 354 18.15 -19.61 17.95
N VAL A 355 18.86 -18.82 17.11
CA VAL A 355 18.58 -17.38 16.94
C VAL A 355 17.20 -17.13 16.35
N VAL A 356 16.84 -17.83 15.27
CA VAL A 356 15.52 -17.67 14.63
C VAL A 356 14.39 -18.10 15.56
N THR A 357 14.55 -19.27 16.20
CA THR A 357 13.57 -19.80 17.17
C THR A 357 13.40 -18.86 18.37
N ASN A 358 14.50 -18.30 18.88
CA ASN A 358 14.47 -17.30 19.95
C ASN A 358 13.81 -15.99 19.48
N CYS A 359 14.05 -15.55 18.25
CA CYS A 359 13.43 -14.36 17.67
C CYS A 359 11.91 -14.50 17.57
N VAL A 360 11.41 -15.63 17.05
CA VAL A 360 9.96 -15.91 16.99
C VAL A 360 9.35 -15.89 18.40
N ARG A 361 10.03 -16.49 19.38
CA ARG A 361 9.57 -16.50 20.78
C ARG A 361 9.51 -15.10 21.40
N SER A 362 10.55 -14.29 21.21
CA SER A 362 10.63 -12.93 21.78
C SER A 362 9.57 -11.98 21.20
N ASN A 363 9.03 -12.27 20.02
CA ASN A 363 7.99 -11.50 19.35
C ASN A 363 6.59 -12.13 19.50
N ASN A 364 6.31 -12.81 20.63
CA ASN A 364 5.01 -13.43 20.93
C ASN A 364 4.51 -14.49 19.91
N GLY A 365 5.38 -15.02 19.05
CA GLY A 365 4.97 -15.88 17.95
C GLY A 365 4.28 -17.18 18.36
N ILE A 366 4.56 -17.70 19.57
CA ILE A 366 3.84 -18.87 20.11
C ILE A 366 2.36 -18.55 20.32
N MET A 367 2.05 -17.38 20.89
CA MET A 367 0.67 -16.96 21.15
C MET A 367 -0.09 -16.74 19.84
N VAL A 368 0.56 -16.08 18.87
CA VAL A 368 0.00 -15.86 17.51
C VAL A 368 -0.35 -17.21 16.88
N LEU A 369 0.57 -18.17 16.86
CA LEU A 369 0.33 -19.49 16.27
C LEU A 369 -0.78 -20.28 17.00
N LEU A 370 -0.87 -20.18 18.33
CA LEU A 370 -1.96 -20.78 19.10
C LEU A 370 -3.32 -20.14 18.78
N ASN A 371 -3.37 -18.81 18.63
CA ASN A 371 -4.59 -18.10 18.21
C ASN A 371 -5.03 -18.55 16.83
N LEU A 372 -4.10 -18.69 15.87
CA LEU A 372 -4.38 -19.18 14.52
C LEU A 372 -4.96 -20.61 14.50
N MET A 373 -4.61 -21.46 15.48
CA MET A 373 -5.20 -22.79 15.63
C MET A 373 -6.70 -22.76 15.99
N THR A 374 -7.19 -21.65 16.54
CA THR A 374 -8.58 -21.50 17.00
C THR A 374 -9.49 -20.81 15.99
N ILE A 375 -8.96 -20.40 14.82
CA ILE A 375 -9.73 -19.71 13.78
C ILE A 375 -10.84 -20.61 13.22
N LYS A 376 -12.05 -20.03 13.10
CA LYS A 376 -13.25 -20.70 12.61
C LYS A 376 -13.76 -20.17 11.26
N THR A 377 -13.27 -19.02 10.80
CA THR A 377 -13.79 -18.32 9.62
C THR A 377 -12.65 -17.67 8.82
N PRO A 378 -12.67 -17.71 7.47
CA PRO A 378 -13.63 -18.43 6.62
C PRO A 378 -13.39 -19.95 6.67
N ILE A 379 -14.48 -20.74 6.67
CA ILE A 379 -14.42 -22.20 6.88
C ILE A 379 -13.56 -22.90 5.82
N THR A 380 -13.57 -22.40 4.58
CA THR A 380 -12.81 -22.91 3.44
C THR A 380 -11.30 -22.91 3.67
N ASP A 381 -10.78 -21.84 4.25
CA ASP A 381 -9.33 -21.62 4.38
C ASP A 381 -8.83 -21.85 5.80
N ALA A 382 -9.73 -21.83 6.79
CA ALA A 382 -9.42 -22.03 8.20
C ALA A 382 -8.71 -23.36 8.47
N ASP A 383 -9.06 -24.45 7.78
CA ASP A 383 -8.36 -25.74 7.93
C ASP A 383 -6.91 -25.66 7.45
N SER A 384 -6.67 -24.97 6.34
CA SER A 384 -5.33 -24.81 5.76
C SER A 384 -4.43 -23.96 6.66
N ILE A 385 -4.95 -22.86 7.21
CA ILE A 385 -4.24 -21.97 8.13
C ILE A 385 -3.93 -22.70 9.44
N ARG A 386 -4.91 -23.41 10.01
CA ARG A 386 -4.72 -24.23 11.21
C ARG A 386 -3.64 -25.30 11.00
N GLY A 387 -3.65 -25.98 9.86
CA GLY A 387 -2.65 -26.99 9.52
C GLY A 387 -1.23 -26.41 9.41
N LEU A 388 -1.07 -25.24 8.78
CA LEU A 388 0.22 -24.56 8.68
C LEU A 388 0.70 -24.03 10.04
N ALA A 389 -0.19 -23.47 10.86
CA ALA A 389 0.14 -23.03 12.21
C ALA A 389 0.61 -24.20 13.11
N CYS A 390 -0.08 -25.35 13.04
CA CYS A 390 0.34 -26.57 13.72
C CYS A 390 1.73 -27.03 13.27
N ARG A 391 2.01 -26.96 11.96
CA ARG A 391 3.32 -27.31 11.41
C ARG A 391 4.40 -26.37 11.92
N ALA A 392 4.17 -25.06 11.95
CA ALA A 392 5.12 -24.10 12.52
C ALA A 392 5.41 -24.39 14.01
N LEU A 393 4.36 -24.64 14.81
CA LEU A 393 4.49 -24.99 16.23
C LEU A 393 5.27 -26.28 16.45
N ALA A 394 5.01 -27.32 15.65
CA ALA A 394 5.76 -28.58 15.71
C ALA A 394 7.27 -28.36 15.47
N GLY A 395 7.62 -27.40 14.61
CA GLY A 395 9.00 -27.03 14.34
C GLY A 395 9.65 -26.34 15.53
N LEU A 396 8.93 -25.41 16.18
CA LEU A 396 9.39 -24.74 17.39
C LEU A 396 9.51 -25.69 18.60
N ALA A 397 8.65 -26.71 18.69
CA ALA A 397 8.65 -27.73 19.76
C ALA A 397 9.87 -28.67 19.73
N THR A 398 10.74 -28.55 18.72
CA THR A 398 12.06 -29.20 18.71
C THR A 398 13.01 -28.58 19.74
N HIS A 399 12.77 -27.33 20.14
CA HIS A 399 13.55 -26.63 21.17
C HIS A 399 12.99 -26.87 22.58
N GLU A 400 13.84 -27.27 23.52
CA GLU A 400 13.43 -27.76 24.85
C GLU A 400 12.66 -26.71 25.67
N THR A 401 13.10 -25.45 25.60
CA THR A 401 12.43 -24.33 26.29
C THR A 401 11.03 -24.04 25.74
N VAL A 402 10.83 -24.16 24.42
CA VAL A 402 9.53 -23.95 23.79
C VAL A 402 8.59 -25.12 24.12
N ARG A 403 9.10 -26.35 24.13
CA ARG A 403 8.36 -27.54 24.56
C ARG A 403 7.82 -27.40 25.98
N GLN A 404 8.61 -26.86 26.92
CA GLN A 404 8.16 -26.59 28.29
C GLN A 404 7.05 -25.53 28.34
N ILE A 405 7.13 -24.48 27.50
CA ILE A 405 6.09 -23.44 27.43
C ILE A 405 4.79 -24.03 26.87
N MET A 406 4.87 -24.78 25.77
CA MET A 406 3.71 -25.43 25.16
C MET A 406 3.05 -26.46 26.08
N SER A 407 3.80 -27.15 26.94
CA SER A 407 3.23 -28.13 27.89
C SER A 407 2.34 -27.51 28.98
N LYS A 408 2.32 -26.17 29.10
CA LYS A 408 1.50 -25.42 30.07
C LYS A 408 0.20 -24.88 29.48
N PHE A 409 0.02 -24.98 28.17
CA PHE A 409 -1.21 -24.66 27.44
C PHE A 409 -1.90 -25.96 27.06
#